data_AF-A0A923XN86-F1
#
_entry.id   AF-A0A923XN86-F1
#
_cell.length_a   1.000
_cell.length_b   1.000
_cell.length_c   1.000
_cell.angle_alpha   90.00
_cell.angle_beta   90.00
_cell.angle_gamma   90.00
#
_symmetry.space_group_name_H-M   'P 1'
#
loop_
_entity.id
_entity.type
_entity.pdbx_description
1 polymer ?
#
loop_
_entity_poly.entity_id
_entity_poly.type
_entity_poly.pdbx_seq_one_letter_code
_entity_poly.pdbx_strand_id
1 'polypeptide(L)'
;MKINSLKIVLIGLLVSMGNLAEAAPSQKSFFSDNSTIIYGTQNKITAKDDNIVAYNLKKQMKSYLNITADNRVNEVTMRRNNLIILAHEKSNSLINFTNLANAKSNFPLTIGEGTFSFGKKTYSDKKAGISFIFPSPYNAKNYVLVYYSNSVEGLDNITKNVRISSDNEYQIINEQGKSIREGKFNKTNYAWRYDTRFDKDFERTIIQQ
;
A
#
# COMPACT_ATOMS: atom_id res chain seq x y z
N MET A 1 -44.53 48.84 -41.63
CA MET A 1 -43.32 47.98 -41.66
C MET A 1 -43.14 47.40 -40.26
N LYS A 2 -43.32 46.09 -40.09
CA LYS A 2 -43.37 45.41 -38.78
C LYS A 2 -41.96 45.07 -38.31
N ILE A 3 -41.60 45.49 -37.10
CA ILE A 3 -40.38 45.06 -36.41
C ILE A 3 -40.72 43.78 -35.66
N ASN A 4 -40.17 42.65 -36.13
CA ASN A 4 -40.25 41.36 -35.43
C ASN A 4 -39.13 41.27 -34.39
N SER A 5 -39.54 41.09 -33.15
CA SER A 5 -38.72 40.86 -31.97
C SER A 5 -38.15 39.44 -31.98
N LEU A 6 -36.83 39.32 -32.08
CA LEU A 6 -36.10 38.07 -31.97
C LEU A 6 -35.91 37.73 -30.48
N LYS A 7 -36.69 36.77 -29.97
CA LYS A 7 -36.48 36.16 -28.64
C LYS A 7 -35.28 35.21 -28.71
N ILE A 8 -34.13 35.64 -28.20
CA ILE A 8 -33.01 34.74 -27.89
C ILE A 8 -33.31 34.09 -26.55
N VAL A 9 -33.60 32.79 -26.57
CA VAL A 9 -33.76 31.97 -25.37
C VAL A 9 -32.37 31.61 -24.86
N LEU A 10 -31.95 32.27 -23.79
CA LEU A 10 -30.71 31.96 -23.08
C LEU A 10 -30.96 30.76 -22.15
N ILE A 11 -30.77 29.53 -22.65
CA ILE A 11 -30.67 28.34 -21.79
C ILE A 11 -29.25 28.31 -21.24
N GLY A 12 -29.05 29.01 -20.12
CA GLY A 12 -27.84 28.89 -19.32
C GLY A 12 -27.83 27.54 -18.61
N LEU A 13 -27.27 26.52 -19.26
CA LEU A 13 -26.92 25.25 -18.62
C LEU A 13 -25.73 25.52 -17.69
N LEU A 14 -26.02 25.74 -16.40
CA LEU A 14 -25.01 25.64 -15.34
C LEU A 14 -24.61 24.16 -15.23
N VAL A 15 -23.60 23.76 -15.99
CA VAL A 15 -22.89 22.50 -15.72
C VAL A 15 -22.03 22.77 -14.50
N SER A 16 -22.59 22.44 -13.33
CA SER A 16 -21.85 22.25 -12.10
C SER A 16 -20.65 21.37 -12.40
N MET A 17 -19.45 21.94 -12.35
CA MET A 17 -18.19 21.21 -12.23
C MET A 17 -18.17 20.53 -10.85
N GLY A 18 -18.96 19.46 -10.73
CA GLY A 18 -18.78 18.49 -9.68
C GLY A 18 -17.46 17.79 -9.98
N ASN A 19 -16.45 18.07 -9.17
CA ASN A 19 -15.37 17.12 -8.93
C ASN A 19 -16.05 15.81 -8.49
N LEU A 20 -16.31 14.92 -9.44
CA LEU A 20 -16.55 13.52 -9.16
C LEU A 20 -15.21 13.00 -8.65
N ALA A 21 -14.97 13.18 -7.35
CA ALA A 21 -14.00 12.40 -6.63
C ALA A 21 -14.48 10.95 -6.78
N GLU A 22 -13.90 10.27 -7.77
CA GLU A 22 -14.08 8.85 -7.99
C GLU A 22 -13.82 8.18 -6.64
N ALA A 23 -14.86 7.58 -6.05
CA ALA A 23 -14.78 7.00 -4.72
C ALA A 23 -13.59 6.04 -4.72
N ALA A 24 -12.61 6.29 -3.84
CA ALA A 24 -11.40 5.48 -3.77
C ALA A 24 -11.82 4.00 -3.69
N PRO A 25 -11.35 3.15 -4.63
CA PRO A 25 -11.78 1.77 -4.67
C PRO A 25 -11.51 1.11 -3.31
N SER A 26 -12.49 0.36 -2.77
CA SER A 26 -12.24 -0.51 -1.62
C SER A 26 -11.02 -1.44 -1.87
N GLN A 27 -10.34 -1.92 -0.83
CA GLN A 27 -9.23 -2.88 -0.96
C GLN A 27 -9.60 -4.10 -1.83
N LYS A 28 -10.88 -4.49 -1.82
CA LYS A 28 -11.46 -5.58 -2.63
C LYS A 28 -11.55 -5.26 -4.12
N SER A 29 -11.70 -3.99 -4.51
CA SER A 29 -11.67 -3.55 -5.91
C SER A 29 -10.25 -3.38 -6.45
N PHE A 30 -9.26 -3.13 -5.58
CA PHE A 30 -7.84 -3.08 -5.99
C PHE A 30 -7.24 -4.47 -6.17
N PHE A 31 -7.60 -5.41 -5.29
CA PHE A 31 -7.06 -6.77 -5.31
C PHE A 31 -8.16 -7.78 -5.62
N SER A 32 -8.29 -8.08 -6.91
CA SER A 32 -9.20 -9.08 -7.49
C SER A 32 -8.48 -10.40 -7.78
N ASP A 33 -9.13 -11.31 -8.50
CA ASP A 33 -8.61 -12.65 -8.85
C ASP A 33 -7.23 -12.62 -9.56
N ASN A 34 -6.85 -11.50 -10.17
CA ASN A 34 -5.52 -11.29 -10.74
C ASN A 34 -4.47 -10.82 -9.72
N SER A 35 -4.64 -11.15 -8.43
CA SER A 35 -3.67 -10.81 -7.39
C SER A 35 -3.05 -12.04 -6.74
N THR A 36 -1.82 -11.89 -6.26
CA THR A 36 -1.04 -12.99 -5.67
C THR A 36 -0.47 -12.55 -4.34
N ILE A 37 -0.80 -13.29 -3.28
CA ILE A 37 -0.16 -13.18 -1.97
C ILE A 37 1.15 -13.95 -2.00
N ILE A 38 2.22 -13.28 -1.58
CA ILE A 38 3.57 -13.79 -1.61
C ILE A 38 4.11 -13.85 -0.19
N TYR A 39 4.39 -15.05 0.30
CA TYR A 39 4.96 -15.28 1.62
C TYR A 39 6.46 -15.58 1.54
N GLY A 40 7.18 -15.30 2.63
CA GLY A 40 8.62 -15.45 2.69
C GLY A 40 9.09 -16.89 2.90
N THR A 41 10.18 -17.30 2.24
CA THR A 41 10.83 -18.60 2.45
C THR A 41 12.31 -18.53 2.80
N GLN A 42 12.87 -17.32 2.92
CA GLN A 42 14.29 -17.12 3.23
C GLN A 42 14.64 -17.61 4.63
N ASN A 43 13.73 -17.44 5.60
CA ASN A 43 13.86 -18.01 6.93
C ASN A 43 13.08 -19.33 7.02
N LYS A 44 13.81 -20.46 6.96
CA LYS A 44 13.21 -21.81 7.01
C LYS A 44 12.44 -22.10 8.30
N ILE A 45 12.78 -21.43 9.40
CA ILE A 45 12.12 -21.61 10.70
C ILE A 45 10.69 -21.04 10.65
N THR A 46 10.53 -19.86 10.04
CA THR A 46 9.25 -19.14 10.03
C THR A 46 8.44 -19.32 8.75
N ALA A 47 8.99 -19.92 7.69
CA ALA A 47 8.32 -20.05 6.38
C ALA A 47 6.94 -20.74 6.45
N LYS A 48 6.77 -21.71 7.36
CA LYS A 48 5.47 -22.35 7.57
C LYS A 48 4.45 -21.37 8.15
N ASP A 49 4.86 -20.57 9.12
CA ASP A 49 3.98 -19.59 9.77
C ASP A 49 3.66 -18.42 8.83
N ASP A 50 4.64 -17.96 8.03
CA ASP A 50 4.43 -16.98 6.97
C ASP A 50 3.36 -17.44 5.96
N ASN A 51 3.38 -18.73 5.59
CA ASN A 51 2.35 -19.31 4.74
C ASN A 51 0.97 -19.34 5.42
N ILE A 52 0.92 -19.66 6.73
CA ILE A 52 -0.33 -19.61 7.51
C ILE A 52 -0.91 -18.19 7.51
N VAL A 53 -0.09 -17.15 7.69
CA VAL A 53 -0.53 -15.76 7.62
C VAL A 53 -1.09 -15.43 6.22
N ALA A 54 -0.44 -15.90 5.15
CA ALA A 54 -0.94 -15.74 3.79
C ALA A 54 -2.33 -16.38 3.57
N TYR A 55 -2.54 -17.60 4.08
CA TYR A 55 -3.84 -18.27 4.02
C TYR A 55 -4.91 -17.54 4.82
N ASN A 56 -4.59 -17.05 6.01
CA ASN A 56 -5.51 -16.27 6.83
C ASN A 56 -5.93 -14.97 6.13
N LEU A 57 -4.96 -14.26 5.53
CA LEU A 57 -5.24 -13.05 4.76
C LEU A 57 -6.13 -13.36 3.55
N LYS A 58 -5.84 -14.42 2.78
CA LYS A 58 -6.70 -14.86 1.66
C LYS A 58 -8.14 -15.10 2.13
N LYS A 59 -8.33 -15.82 3.22
CA LYS A 59 -9.66 -16.11 3.79
C LYS A 59 -10.38 -14.82 4.18
N GLN A 60 -9.68 -13.89 4.81
CA GLN A 60 -10.21 -12.59 5.22
C GLN A 60 -10.66 -11.73 4.03
N MET A 61 -9.88 -11.72 2.94
CA MET A 61 -10.21 -10.97 1.74
C MET A 61 -11.38 -11.56 0.93
N LYS A 62 -11.79 -12.80 1.24
CA LYS A 62 -12.88 -13.53 0.56
C LYS A 62 -12.73 -13.51 -0.97
N SER A 63 -11.52 -13.74 -1.45
CA SER A 63 -11.12 -13.61 -2.85
C SER A 63 -10.38 -14.86 -3.34
N TYR A 64 -10.39 -15.11 -4.65
CA TYR A 64 -9.72 -16.26 -5.26
C TYR A 64 -8.21 -16.04 -5.46
N LEU A 65 -7.56 -15.32 -4.53
CA LEU A 65 -6.15 -14.96 -4.66
C LEU A 65 -5.27 -16.19 -4.72
N ASN A 66 -4.25 -16.11 -5.57
CA ASN A 66 -3.18 -17.11 -5.56
C ASN A 66 -2.26 -16.85 -4.36
N ILE A 67 -1.77 -17.93 -3.76
CA ILE A 67 -0.71 -17.87 -2.74
C ILE A 67 0.53 -18.51 -3.35
N THR A 68 1.68 -17.86 -3.21
CA THR A 68 2.95 -18.34 -3.79
C THR A 68 4.11 -18.00 -2.86
N ALA A 69 5.10 -18.89 -2.81
CA ALA A 69 6.35 -18.63 -2.11
C ALA A 69 7.19 -17.61 -2.91
N ASP A 70 7.87 -16.70 -2.22
CA ASP A 70 8.77 -15.71 -2.83
C ASP A 70 9.77 -16.32 -3.84
N ASN A 71 10.37 -17.47 -3.51
CA ASN A 71 11.32 -18.18 -4.37
C ASN A 71 10.70 -18.83 -5.65
N ARG A 72 9.38 -18.80 -5.80
CA ARG A 72 8.65 -19.28 -6.98
C ARG A 72 8.07 -18.13 -7.82
N VAL A 73 8.22 -16.88 -7.37
CA VAL A 73 7.75 -15.72 -8.12
C VAL A 73 8.73 -15.44 -9.25
N ASN A 74 8.20 -15.38 -10.49
CA ASN A 74 8.97 -15.04 -11.67
C ASN A 74 8.49 -13.73 -12.29
N GLU A 75 9.22 -13.25 -13.30
CA GLU A 75 8.91 -12.00 -13.99
C GLU A 75 7.52 -11.97 -14.64
N VAL A 76 7.05 -13.10 -15.16
CA VAL A 76 5.71 -13.21 -15.76
C VAL A 76 4.64 -12.93 -14.70
N THR A 77 4.77 -13.50 -13.51
CA THR A 77 3.88 -13.20 -12.37
C THR A 77 3.94 -11.72 -12.00
N MET A 78 5.14 -11.14 -11.91
CA MET A 78 5.33 -9.73 -11.53
C MET A 78 4.73 -8.73 -12.54
N ARG A 79 4.73 -9.07 -13.83
CA ARG A 79 4.18 -8.23 -14.91
C ARG A 79 2.67 -8.36 -15.06
N ARG A 80 2.11 -9.53 -14.77
CA ARG A 80 0.69 -9.84 -15.02
C ARG A 80 -0.20 -9.57 -13.82
N ASN A 81 0.31 -9.71 -12.60
CA ASN A 81 -0.53 -9.73 -11.41
C ASN A 81 -0.33 -8.48 -10.53
N ASN A 82 -1.35 -8.17 -9.73
CA ASN A 82 -1.16 -7.38 -8.51
C ASN A 82 -0.47 -8.25 -7.46
N LEU A 83 0.45 -7.68 -6.69
CA LEU A 83 1.24 -8.41 -5.70
C LEU A 83 0.87 -7.97 -4.30
N ILE A 84 0.74 -8.92 -3.38
CA ILE A 84 0.61 -8.68 -1.94
C ILE A 84 1.78 -9.37 -1.27
N ILE A 85 2.79 -8.60 -0.86
CA ILE A 85 4.02 -9.11 -0.27
C ILE A 85 3.88 -9.12 1.25
N LEU A 86 4.06 -10.28 1.86
CA LEU A 86 4.13 -10.46 3.29
C LEU A 86 5.59 -10.65 3.69
N ALA A 87 6.09 -9.81 4.58
CA ALA A 87 7.50 -9.84 4.97
C ALA A 87 7.69 -9.49 6.45
N HIS A 88 8.71 -10.10 7.03
CA HIS A 88 9.41 -9.58 8.19
C HIS A 88 10.92 -9.64 7.90
N GLU A 89 11.75 -9.30 8.88
CA GLU A 89 13.21 -9.28 8.69
C GLU A 89 13.71 -10.56 8.00
N LYS A 90 14.36 -10.38 6.84
CA LYS A 90 14.98 -11.43 6.02
C LYS A 90 14.05 -12.63 5.74
N SER A 91 12.73 -12.44 5.76
CA SER A 91 11.79 -13.55 5.53
C SER A 91 11.45 -13.71 4.04
N ASN A 92 11.30 -12.58 3.34
CA ASN A 92 10.85 -12.53 1.96
C ASN A 92 11.89 -11.84 1.07
N SER A 93 12.45 -12.57 0.11
CA SER A 93 13.43 -12.05 -0.85
C SER A 93 12.91 -10.85 -1.65
N LEU A 94 11.59 -10.72 -1.80
CA LEU A 94 11.01 -9.62 -2.55
C LEU A 94 11.01 -8.29 -1.80
N ILE A 95 11.26 -8.27 -0.50
CA ILE A 95 11.39 -7.02 0.26
C ILE A 95 12.67 -6.26 -0.12
N ASN A 96 13.68 -6.94 -0.66
CA ASN A 96 14.83 -6.25 -1.25
C ASN A 96 14.48 -5.59 -2.58
N PHE A 97 13.42 -6.03 -3.26
CA PHE A 97 12.89 -5.29 -4.42
C PHE A 97 12.11 -4.04 -4.01
N THR A 98 11.61 -3.97 -2.76
CA THR A 98 11.08 -2.71 -2.19
C THR A 98 12.19 -1.73 -1.76
N ASN A 99 13.46 -2.15 -1.77
CA ASN A 99 14.62 -1.25 -1.92
C ASN A 99 14.76 -0.68 -3.37
N LEU A 100 13.68 -0.79 -4.17
CA LEU A 100 13.15 0.18 -5.14
C LEU A 100 14.17 1.14 -5.73
N ALA A 101 15.03 0.67 -6.62
CA ALA A 101 15.82 1.57 -7.48
C ALA A 101 14.95 2.63 -8.21
N ASN A 102 13.65 2.37 -8.39
CA ASN A 102 12.69 3.32 -9.00
C ASN A 102 11.81 4.12 -8.01
N ALA A 103 11.64 3.70 -6.73
CA ALA A 103 11.04 4.55 -5.68
C ALA A 103 12.09 5.25 -4.79
N LYS A 104 13.37 5.09 -5.13
CA LYS A 104 14.52 5.49 -4.33
C LYS A 104 14.68 6.98 -4.09
N SER A 105 13.90 7.85 -4.74
CA SER A 105 14.10 9.27 -4.42
C SER A 105 13.57 9.64 -3.04
N ASN A 106 12.55 8.97 -2.47
CA ASN A 106 11.88 9.50 -1.26
C ASN A 106 11.07 8.51 -0.39
N PHE A 107 11.15 7.19 -0.54
CA PHE A 107 10.41 6.28 0.35
C PHE A 107 11.15 6.13 1.70
N PRO A 108 10.61 6.62 2.83
CA PRO A 108 11.41 6.81 4.02
C PRO A 108 11.42 5.57 4.93
N LEU A 109 11.36 4.36 4.37
CA LEU A 109 11.39 3.10 5.13
C LEU A 109 12.81 2.55 5.18
N THR A 110 13.28 2.21 6.37
CA THR A 110 14.51 1.42 6.58
C THR A 110 14.17 0.21 7.42
N ILE A 111 14.59 -0.97 6.98
CA ILE A 111 14.37 -2.24 7.68
C ILE A 111 15.66 -2.59 8.43
N GLY A 112 15.55 -2.83 9.73
CA GLY A 112 16.63 -3.28 10.60
C GLY A 112 16.31 -4.63 11.23
N GLU A 113 17.23 -5.11 12.08
CA GLU A 113 17.03 -6.35 12.83
C GLU A 113 16.00 -6.12 13.94
N GLY A 114 14.88 -6.86 13.90
CA GLY A 114 13.75 -6.68 14.82
C GLY A 114 13.11 -5.29 14.84
N THR A 115 13.42 -4.42 13.87
CA THR A 115 13.01 -3.02 13.86
C THR A 115 12.71 -2.53 12.43
N PHE A 116 11.90 -1.48 12.32
CA PHE A 116 11.86 -0.65 11.12
C PHE A 116 11.81 0.83 11.48
N SER A 117 12.31 1.68 10.59
CA SER A 117 12.22 3.12 10.72
C SER A 117 11.40 3.71 9.57
N PHE A 118 10.53 4.66 9.88
CA PHE A 118 9.78 5.42 8.89
C PHE A 118 10.01 6.93 9.10
N GLY A 119 10.81 7.52 8.21
CA GLY A 119 11.38 8.85 8.39
C GLY A 119 12.37 8.86 9.55
N LYS A 120 12.16 9.74 10.53
CA LYS A 120 13.02 9.87 11.71
C LYS A 120 12.60 8.96 12.89
N LYS A 121 11.50 8.22 12.76
CA LYS A 121 10.94 7.42 13.86
C LYS A 121 11.23 5.95 13.66
N THR A 122 11.78 5.31 14.69
CA THR A 122 12.03 3.86 14.73
C THR A 122 10.95 3.17 15.56
N TYR A 123 10.56 1.98 15.09
CA TYR A 123 9.54 1.12 15.67
C TYR A 123 10.18 -0.22 15.99
N SER A 124 10.29 -0.55 17.27
CA SER A 124 10.96 -1.74 17.78
C SER A 124 10.03 -2.78 18.41
N ASP A 125 8.74 -2.47 18.54
CA ASP A 125 7.79 -3.43 19.08
C ASP A 125 7.68 -4.63 18.14
N LYS A 126 7.72 -5.84 18.69
CA LYS A 126 7.66 -7.10 17.94
C LYS A 126 6.44 -7.19 17.02
N LYS A 127 5.32 -6.59 17.45
CA LYS A 127 4.04 -6.60 16.73
C LYS A 127 3.73 -5.31 15.97
N ALA A 128 4.63 -4.32 16.00
CA ALA A 128 4.50 -3.15 15.14
C ALA A 128 4.70 -3.55 13.68
N GLY A 129 3.99 -2.86 12.79
CA GLY A 129 4.10 -3.10 11.37
C GLY A 129 3.71 -1.89 10.54
N ILE A 130 4.11 -1.93 9.27
CA ILE A 130 3.77 -0.95 8.26
C ILE A 130 3.15 -1.65 7.04
N SER A 131 2.05 -1.10 6.55
CA SER A 131 1.47 -1.47 5.28
C SER A 131 1.52 -0.28 4.34
N PHE A 132 1.81 -0.53 3.06
CA PHE A 132 1.81 0.51 2.03
C PHE A 132 1.58 -0.09 0.66
N ILE A 133 1.03 0.71 -0.25
CA ILE A 133 0.73 0.32 -1.63
C ILE A 133 1.39 1.27 -2.63
N PHE A 134 1.84 0.71 -3.76
CA PHE A 134 2.39 1.46 -4.89
C PHE A 134 2.21 0.68 -6.22
N PRO A 135 2.15 1.32 -7.39
CA PRO A 135 2.18 0.70 -8.70
C PRO A 135 3.38 -0.21 -8.89
N SER A 136 3.15 -1.33 -9.56
CA SER A 136 4.20 -2.28 -9.90
C SER A 136 5.22 -1.63 -10.83
N PRO A 137 6.54 -1.72 -10.53
CA PRO A 137 7.58 -1.25 -11.42
C PRO A 137 7.66 -2.07 -12.73
N TYR A 138 7.00 -3.23 -12.78
CA TYR A 138 6.97 -4.13 -13.93
C TYR A 138 5.79 -3.85 -14.87
N ASN A 139 4.72 -3.23 -14.35
CA ASN A 139 3.52 -2.86 -15.08
C ASN A 139 2.73 -1.80 -14.30
N ALA A 140 2.69 -0.56 -14.81
CA ALA A 140 2.05 0.57 -14.13
C ALA A 140 0.53 0.43 -13.94
N LYS A 141 -0.12 -0.55 -14.60
CA LYS A 141 -1.54 -0.88 -14.38
C LYS A 141 -1.78 -1.77 -13.15
N ASN A 142 -0.73 -2.40 -12.63
CA ASN A 142 -0.79 -3.28 -11.47
C ASN A 142 -0.24 -2.57 -10.23
N TYR A 143 -0.54 -3.11 -9.06
CA TYR A 143 -0.10 -2.61 -7.76
C TYR A 143 0.63 -3.67 -6.95
N VAL A 144 1.51 -3.20 -6.07
CA VAL A 144 2.19 -3.96 -5.03
C VAL A 144 1.73 -3.40 -3.68
N LEU A 145 1.06 -4.23 -2.90
CA LEU A 145 0.77 -3.99 -1.48
C LEU A 145 1.79 -4.73 -0.65
N VAL A 146 2.39 -4.05 0.32
CA VAL A 146 3.35 -4.64 1.24
C VAL A 146 2.73 -4.63 2.63
N TYR A 147 2.87 -5.75 3.33
CA TYR A 147 2.74 -5.85 4.77
C TYR A 147 4.10 -6.21 5.33
N TYR A 148 4.69 -5.30 6.10
CA TYR A 148 5.94 -5.52 6.80
C TYR A 148 5.74 -5.44 8.31
N SER A 149 6.46 -6.27 9.06
CA SER A 149 6.47 -6.27 10.52
C SER A 149 7.83 -6.72 11.05
N ASN A 150 8.11 -6.42 12.33
CA ASN A 150 9.31 -6.88 13.04
C ASN A 150 9.30 -8.40 13.35
N SER A 151 8.17 -9.08 13.18
CA SER A 151 8.04 -10.52 13.38
C SER A 151 6.84 -11.11 12.64
N VAL A 152 6.77 -12.44 12.59
CA VAL A 152 5.59 -13.19 12.10
C VAL A 152 4.32 -12.83 12.88
N GLU A 153 4.41 -12.71 14.21
CA GLU A 153 3.26 -12.34 15.05
C GLU A 153 2.75 -10.93 14.71
N GLY A 154 3.64 -9.99 14.45
CA GLY A 154 3.25 -8.67 13.98
C GLY A 154 2.75 -8.66 12.54
N LEU A 155 3.20 -9.60 11.71
CA LEU A 155 2.71 -9.76 10.34
C LEU A 155 1.26 -10.25 10.33
N ASP A 156 0.93 -11.20 11.20
CA ASP A 156 -0.45 -11.59 11.48
C ASP A 156 -1.27 -10.42 12.06
N ASN A 157 -0.70 -9.65 13.00
CA ASN A 157 -1.34 -8.46 13.58
C ASN A 157 -1.70 -7.42 12.51
N ILE A 158 -0.78 -7.06 11.62
CA ILE A 158 -1.03 -6.03 10.60
C ILE A 158 -2.03 -6.48 9.54
N THR A 159 -1.93 -7.72 9.09
CA THR A 159 -2.85 -8.25 8.08
C THR A 159 -4.29 -8.32 8.60
N LYS A 160 -4.49 -8.52 9.91
CA LYS A 160 -5.81 -8.47 10.56
C LYS A 160 -6.37 -7.07 10.69
N ASN A 161 -5.53 -6.09 11.06
CA ASN A 161 -6.00 -4.77 11.49
C ASN A 161 -5.93 -3.68 10.42
N VAL A 162 -5.16 -3.86 9.35
CA VAL A 162 -4.97 -2.82 8.32
C VAL A 162 -5.73 -3.12 7.04
N ARG A 163 -6.48 -2.12 6.57
CA ARG A 163 -7.14 -2.11 5.26
C ARG A 163 -6.72 -0.87 4.50
N ILE A 164 -5.98 -1.05 3.42
CA ILE A 164 -5.61 0.03 2.51
C ILE A 164 -6.84 0.40 1.67
N SER A 165 -7.17 1.68 1.65
CA SER A 165 -8.39 2.24 1.06
C SER A 165 -8.13 3.03 -0.22
N SER A 166 -6.88 3.34 -0.52
CA SER A 166 -6.47 4.06 -1.73
C SER A 166 -5.18 3.50 -2.32
N ASP A 167 -4.92 3.79 -3.58
CA ASP A 167 -3.80 3.24 -4.35
C ASP A 167 -2.43 3.86 -4.02
N ASN A 168 -2.40 4.77 -3.03
CA ASN A 168 -1.24 5.55 -2.66
C ASN A 168 -1.07 5.76 -1.15
N GLU A 169 -1.51 4.82 -0.33
CA GLU A 169 -1.58 4.96 1.11
C GLU A 169 -0.48 4.19 1.85
N TYR A 170 -0.15 4.66 3.06
CA TYR A 170 0.50 3.84 4.09
C TYR A 170 -0.23 3.93 5.42
N GLN A 171 -0.08 2.89 6.24
CA GLN A 171 -0.51 2.84 7.63
C GLN A 171 0.55 2.12 8.47
N ILE A 172 0.85 2.67 9.64
CA ILE A 172 1.71 2.07 10.66
C ILE A 172 0.83 1.75 11.87
N ILE A 173 0.95 0.53 12.37
CA ILE A 173 0.25 0.06 13.55
C ILE A 173 1.22 -0.23 14.70
N ASN A 174 0.72 -0.09 15.92
CA ASN A 174 1.40 -0.57 17.12
C ASN A 174 1.09 -2.05 17.41
N GLU A 175 1.61 -2.56 18.52
CA GLU A 175 1.43 -3.95 18.94
C GLU A 175 -0.04 -4.33 19.23
N GLN A 176 -0.90 -3.37 19.55
CA GLN A 176 -2.34 -3.58 19.75
C GLN A 176 -3.14 -3.58 18.44
N GLY A 177 -2.48 -3.38 17.29
CA GLY A 177 -3.16 -3.31 16.00
C GLY A 177 -3.79 -1.94 15.71
N LYS A 178 -3.54 -0.94 16.55
CA LYS A 178 -4.08 0.41 16.37
C LYS A 178 -3.21 1.20 15.39
N SER A 179 -3.85 1.85 14.41
CA SER A 179 -3.18 2.84 13.56
C SER A 179 -2.60 3.95 14.43
N ILE A 180 -1.28 4.12 14.38
CA ILE A 180 -0.54 5.16 15.09
C ILE A 180 0.06 6.19 14.15
N ARG A 181 0.06 5.93 12.84
CA ARG A 181 0.45 6.87 11.79
C ARG A 181 -0.09 6.40 10.46
N GLU A 182 -0.60 7.32 9.66
CA GLU A 182 -1.16 7.03 8.34
C GLU A 182 -0.94 8.24 7.42
N GLY A 183 -0.98 8.00 6.11
CA GLY A 183 -0.84 9.08 5.16
C GLY A 183 -0.86 8.57 3.73
N LYS A 184 -0.56 9.49 2.80
CA LYS A 184 -0.55 9.22 1.37
C LYS A 184 0.77 9.65 0.74
N PHE A 185 1.11 9.01 -0.36
CA PHE A 185 2.24 9.38 -1.20
C PHE A 185 1.76 10.19 -2.39
N ASN A 186 2.61 11.11 -2.86
CA ASN A 186 2.38 11.79 -4.12
C ASN A 186 2.79 10.87 -5.27
N LYS A 187 1.83 10.61 -6.16
CA LYS A 187 2.00 9.77 -7.34
C LYS A 187 2.33 10.64 -8.54
N THR A 188 3.55 10.50 -9.04
CA THR A 188 3.84 10.79 -10.46
C THR A 188 4.03 9.44 -11.17
N ASN A 189 3.82 9.37 -12.49
CA ASN A 189 3.69 8.10 -13.25
C ASN A 189 4.72 6.99 -12.91
N TYR A 190 5.91 7.34 -12.41
CA TYR A 190 6.96 6.39 -12.04
C TYR A 190 7.64 6.67 -10.70
N ALA A 191 7.31 7.75 -9.99
CA ALA A 191 8.01 8.13 -8.77
C ALA A 191 7.04 8.40 -7.61
N TRP A 192 7.35 7.75 -6.49
CA TRP A 192 6.70 7.90 -5.20
C TRP A 192 7.49 8.92 -4.42
N ARG A 193 6.85 10.04 -4.11
CA ARG A 193 7.41 11.02 -3.18
C ARG A 193 6.59 10.98 -1.91
N TYR A 194 7.27 10.79 -0.80
CA TYR A 194 6.66 10.95 0.51
C TYR A 194 6.08 12.36 0.59
N ASP A 195 4.75 12.44 0.73
CA ASP A 195 4.04 13.69 0.77
C ASP A 195 3.67 14.00 2.20
N THR A 196 4.53 14.82 2.82
CA THR A 196 4.42 15.20 4.21
C THR A 196 3.16 15.99 4.52
N ARG A 197 2.49 16.58 3.51
CA ARG A 197 1.21 17.30 3.69
C ARG A 197 0.08 16.38 4.14
N PHE A 198 0.20 15.09 3.86
CA PHE A 198 -0.79 14.09 4.25
C PHE A 198 -0.38 13.31 5.50
N ASP A 199 0.79 13.61 6.09
CA ASP A 199 1.23 13.01 7.35
C ASP A 199 1.04 13.98 8.52
N LYS A 200 -0.01 13.77 9.31
CA LYS A 200 -0.38 14.63 10.45
C LYS A 200 0.70 14.69 11.54
N ASP A 201 1.59 13.69 11.59
CA ASP A 201 2.68 13.64 12.56
C ASP A 201 3.94 14.37 12.09
N PHE A 202 4.06 14.66 10.78
CA PHE A 202 5.24 15.35 10.25
C PHE A 202 5.27 16.81 10.70
N GLU A 203 4.15 17.54 10.59
CA GLU A 203 4.08 18.97 10.97
C GLU A 203 4.31 19.20 12.47
N ARG A 204 3.92 18.24 13.33
CA ARG A 204 4.13 18.33 14.78
C ARG A 204 5.60 18.28 15.19
N THR A 205 6.46 17.74 14.35
CA THR A 205 7.91 17.62 14.64
C THR A 205 8.67 18.93 14.30
N ILE A 206 8.11 19.80 13.46
CA ILE A 206 8.77 21.06 13.04
C ILE A 206 8.49 22.21 14.01
N ILE A 207 7.35 22.20 14.71
CA ILE A 207 6.93 23.29 15.60
C ILE A 207 7.53 23.16 17.02
N GLN A 208 8.31 22.10 17.28
CA GLN A 208 8.95 21.85 18.59
C GLN A 208 10.48 22.01 18.59
N GLN A 209 11.06 22.68 17.58
CA GLN A 209 12.46 23.11 17.55
C GLN A 209 12.54 24.63 17.59
#